data_AF-A0A3L7T6I5-F1
#
_entry.id   AF-A0A3L7T6I5-F1
#
_cell.length_a   1.000
_cell.length_b   1.000
_cell.length_c   1.000
_cell.angle_alpha   90.00
_cell.angle_beta   90.00
_cell.angle_gamma   90.00
#
_symmetry.space_group_name_H-M   'P 1'
#
loop_
_entity.id
_entity.type
_entity.pdbx_description
1 polymer ?
#
loop_
_entity_poly.entity_id
_entity_poly.type
_entity_poly.pdbx_seq_one_letter_code
_entity_poly.pdbx_strand_id
1 'polypeptide(L)'
;MHRPISDQAGGKGNAGKGQGGRQGRSFEAPAGGFPKQAVPAPKTEGGEAEAKPRKFKERKKGFTLLELLIVIGIIVIIASLVLAVSSSVVRASEERATKNTLEVLNMAAEEYQRTVDRRISYRSAAVASGIAQDPTVLAGSTPPVPLRYDVDTAPLVPPAGTGVTAWTSLATPYSSAAGGLPAYSALPFRRTAALIGFMSESPTCAVLMQKLPDAIFRGIKPNANSASFTAVRHCVDAWDTPIIAVFPGRDARRVADATGAADNPNFIDKDGTVKCDSEWGLPTAGGMQVSCKDRRILFMSAGNDSRFTAVTGGVYSLSNDNLYSYEP
;
A
#
# COMPACT_ATOMS: atom_id res chain seq x y z
N MET A 1 -35.56 -1.62 -55.23
CA MET A 1 -35.97 -0.25 -55.62
C MET A 1 -34.92 0.73 -55.09
N HIS A 2 -34.41 1.54 -56.02
CA HIS A 2 -33.58 2.75 -55.96
C HIS A 2 -33.02 3.31 -54.62
N ARG A 3 -31.67 3.41 -54.60
CA ARG A 3 -30.81 4.53 -54.08
C ARG A 3 -31.20 5.88 -54.73
N PRO A 4 -30.81 7.11 -54.26
CA PRO A 4 -29.43 7.51 -53.90
C PRO A 4 -29.22 8.67 -52.87
N ILE A 5 -28.03 8.78 -52.24
CA ILE A 5 -26.92 9.77 -52.39
C ILE A 5 -27.26 11.24 -52.01
N SER A 6 -26.57 11.77 -50.99
CA SER A 6 -25.67 12.95 -51.07
C SER A 6 -25.17 13.34 -49.66
N ASP A 7 -23.88 13.40 -49.31
CA ASP A 7 -22.75 14.24 -49.76
C ASP A 7 -22.56 15.52 -48.91
N GLN A 8 -21.28 15.93 -48.77
CA GLN A 8 -20.73 17.17 -48.14
C GLN A 8 -20.62 17.22 -46.61
N ALA A 9 -19.60 17.83 -45.98
CA ALA A 9 -18.35 18.49 -46.38
C ALA A 9 -17.48 18.56 -45.08
N GLY A 10 -16.16 18.42 -45.10
CA GLY A 10 -15.24 19.49 -45.50
C GLY A 10 -14.94 20.43 -44.33
N GLY A 11 -13.85 20.18 -43.59
CA GLY A 11 -13.42 21.03 -42.48
C GLY A 11 -11.93 20.85 -42.15
N LYS A 12 -11.05 21.31 -43.07
CA LYS A 12 -9.65 21.59 -42.79
C LYS A 12 -9.54 22.98 -42.15
N GLY A 13 -8.85 23.11 -41.03
CA GLY A 13 -8.40 24.39 -40.45
C GLY A 13 -7.18 24.15 -39.56
N ASN A 14 -5.98 24.42 -40.08
CA ASN A 14 -5.10 25.54 -39.73
C ASN A 14 -4.39 25.37 -38.37
N ALA A 15 -3.13 24.93 -38.33
CA ALA A 15 -1.92 25.75 -38.48
C ALA A 15 -1.90 26.96 -37.54
N GLY A 16 -1.35 26.75 -36.34
CA GLY A 16 -0.96 27.80 -35.39
C GLY A 16 0.46 27.58 -34.91
N LYS A 17 1.44 28.11 -35.65
CA LYS A 17 2.82 28.29 -35.18
C LYS A 17 2.81 29.38 -34.11
N GLY A 18 3.09 29.03 -32.86
CA GLY A 18 3.39 29.96 -31.78
C GLY A 18 4.87 29.89 -31.42
N GLN A 19 5.71 30.63 -32.14
CA GLN A 19 7.05 31.00 -31.65
C GLN A 19 6.88 31.98 -30.50
N GLY A 20 7.46 31.65 -29.35
CA GLY A 20 7.53 32.52 -28.18
C GLY A 20 8.82 32.24 -27.43
N GLY A 21 9.93 32.77 -27.96
CA GLY A 21 11.19 32.80 -27.24
C GLY A 21 11.05 33.62 -25.97
N ARG A 22 11.49 33.07 -24.83
CA ARG A 22 11.73 33.86 -23.63
C ARG A 22 13.13 33.60 -23.13
N GLN A 23 13.91 34.66 -23.28
CA GLN A 23 15.30 34.83 -22.93
C GLN A 23 15.58 34.44 -21.48
N GLY A 24 16.77 33.86 -21.29
CA GLY A 24 17.35 33.60 -19.99
C GLY A 24 17.46 34.86 -19.14
N ARG A 25 17.16 34.71 -17.85
CA ARG A 25 17.61 35.64 -16.82
C ARG A 25 18.73 34.95 -16.04
N SER A 26 19.95 35.30 -16.41
CA SER A 26 21.11 35.29 -15.54
C SER A 26 20.82 36.17 -14.33
N PHE A 27 20.87 35.59 -13.13
CA PHE A 27 20.94 36.35 -11.88
C PHE A 27 22.39 36.84 -11.73
N GLU A 28 22.60 38.12 -12.02
CA GLU A 28 23.82 38.85 -11.68
C GLU A 28 23.92 39.01 -10.15
N ALA A 29 25.10 38.68 -9.63
CA ALA A 29 25.50 38.98 -8.27
C ALA A 29 25.86 40.47 -8.14
N PRO A 30 25.45 41.17 -7.07
CA PRO A 30 25.83 42.56 -6.88
C PRO A 30 27.31 42.67 -6.47
N ALA A 31 28.06 43.40 -7.29
CA ALA A 31 29.42 43.85 -7.04
C ALA A 31 29.45 44.86 -5.87
N GLY A 32 29.89 44.40 -4.71
CA GLY A 32 30.25 45.24 -3.56
C GLY A 32 31.76 45.31 -3.40
N GLY A 33 32.39 46.29 -4.07
CA GLY A 33 33.81 46.57 -3.94
C GLY A 33 34.14 47.20 -2.59
N PHE A 34 34.90 46.47 -1.76
CA PHE A 34 35.53 47.03 -0.57
C PHE A 34 36.89 47.66 -0.95
N PRO A 35 37.13 48.95 -0.63
CA PRO A 35 38.42 49.58 -0.92
C PRO A 35 39.53 49.03 -0.02
N LYS A 36 40.64 48.66 -0.65
CA LYS A 36 41.92 48.32 -0.01
C LYS A 36 42.43 49.53 0.78
N GLN A 37 42.39 49.43 2.11
CA GLN A 37 43.01 50.43 2.98
C GLN A 37 44.51 50.15 3.08
N ALA A 38 45.32 51.11 2.62
CA ALA A 38 46.77 51.05 2.62
C ALA A 38 47.32 51.17 4.06
N VAL A 39 48.28 50.31 4.37
CA VAL A 39 49.04 50.29 5.62
C VAL A 39 50.12 51.39 5.57
N PRO A 40 50.21 52.31 6.54
CA PRO A 40 51.39 53.14 6.74
C PRO A 40 52.42 52.46 7.65
N ALA A 41 53.69 52.59 7.26
CA ALA A 41 54.88 52.10 7.96
C ALA A 41 55.17 52.89 9.28
N PRO A 42 56.01 52.36 10.18
CA PRO A 42 56.08 52.77 11.59
C PRO A 42 56.99 53.98 11.83
N LYS A 43 56.65 54.80 12.83
CA LYS A 43 57.52 55.82 13.41
C LYS A 43 58.20 55.28 14.67
N THR A 44 59.52 55.39 14.70
CA THR A 44 60.42 55.16 15.85
C THR A 44 60.69 56.46 16.59
N GLU A 45 60.26 56.55 17.86
CA GLU A 45 60.81 57.37 18.96
C GLU A 45 60.34 56.62 20.24
N GLY A 46 61.12 56.22 21.26
CA GLY A 46 62.23 56.85 21.96
C GLY A 46 61.78 57.15 23.40
N GLY A 47 62.31 56.45 24.42
CA GLY A 47 62.35 56.93 25.82
C GLY A 47 61.43 56.28 26.88
N GLU A 48 62.03 55.39 27.67
CA GLU A 48 61.97 55.29 29.15
C GLU A 48 60.62 55.32 29.91
N ALA A 49 60.26 54.18 30.52
CA ALA A 49 60.11 54.01 31.97
C ALA A 49 59.56 52.60 32.27
N GLU A 50 60.43 51.76 32.80
CA GLU A 50 60.17 50.39 33.18
C GLU A 50 59.24 50.33 34.41
N ALA A 51 57.95 50.09 34.20
CA ALA A 51 57.03 49.63 35.23
C ALA A 51 56.45 48.28 34.79
N LYS A 52 57.20 47.22 35.09
CA LYS A 52 56.92 45.82 34.71
C LYS A 52 55.55 45.38 35.25
N PRO A 53 54.48 45.29 34.43
CA PRO A 53 53.21 44.77 34.91
C PRO A 53 53.38 43.26 35.09
N ARG A 54 53.11 42.75 36.29
CA ARG A 54 53.06 41.31 36.54
C ARG A 54 51.88 40.74 35.74
N LYS A 55 52.16 40.28 34.51
CA LYS A 55 51.26 39.47 33.71
C LYS A 55 50.91 38.22 34.52
N PHE A 56 49.69 38.16 35.05
CA PHE A 56 49.10 36.90 35.46
C PHE A 56 49.04 36.03 34.20
N LYS A 57 49.91 35.01 34.13
CA LYS A 57 49.80 33.94 33.14
C LYS A 57 48.46 33.26 33.39
N GLU A 58 47.46 33.55 32.57
CA GLU A 58 46.30 32.69 32.44
C GLU A 58 46.81 31.30 32.06
N ARG A 59 46.73 30.36 33.00
CA ARG A 59 47.03 28.96 32.73
C ARG A 59 45.96 28.46 31.78
N LYS A 60 46.26 28.44 30.49
CA LYS A 60 45.47 27.67 29.51
C LYS A 60 45.51 26.22 29.96
N LYS A 61 44.43 25.75 30.59
CA LYS A 61 44.25 24.35 30.96
C LYS A 61 44.16 23.56 29.64
N GLY A 62 45.21 22.81 29.33
CA GLY A 62 45.17 21.85 28.21
C GLY A 62 44.32 20.65 28.62
N PHE A 63 43.46 20.17 27.72
CA PHE A 63 42.70 18.95 27.90
C PHE A 63 43.63 17.78 28.18
N THR A 64 43.36 17.00 29.22
CA THR A 64 44.16 15.83 29.54
C THR A 64 43.77 14.67 28.61
N LEU A 65 44.71 13.78 28.28
CA LEU A 65 44.43 12.57 27.49
C LEU A 65 43.34 11.71 28.14
N LEU A 66 43.29 11.69 29.47
CA LEU A 66 42.30 10.97 30.24
C LEU A 66 40.89 11.57 30.08
N GLU A 67 40.79 12.90 30.04
CA GLU A 67 39.53 13.61 29.81
C GLU A 67 38.97 13.32 28.41
N LEU A 68 39.84 13.26 27.40
CA LEU A 68 39.45 12.82 26.05
C LEU A 68 39.00 11.35 26.03
N LEU A 69 39.67 10.46 26.76
CA LEU A 69 39.33 9.04 26.85
C LEU A 69 37.98 8.80 27.52
N ILE A 70 37.69 9.52 28.60
CA ILE A 70 36.39 9.46 29.28
C ILE A 70 35.28 9.91 28.33
N VAL A 71 35.49 10.99 27.57
CA VAL A 71 34.49 11.52 26.63
C VAL A 71 34.17 10.50 25.53
N ILE A 72 35.18 9.92 24.87
CA ILE A 72 34.92 8.90 23.85
C ILE A 72 34.26 7.65 24.45
N GLY A 73 34.62 7.28 25.69
CA GLY A 73 33.98 6.18 26.41
C GLY A 73 32.49 6.43 26.63
N ILE A 74 32.12 7.63 27.09
CA ILE A 74 30.73 8.03 27.27
C ILE A 74 29.98 8.04 25.93
N ILE A 75 30.59 8.57 24.86
CA ILE A 75 29.98 8.59 23.52
C ILE A 75 29.70 7.16 23.02
N VAL A 76 30.64 6.24 23.17
CA VAL A 76 30.47 4.83 22.76
C VAL A 76 29.36 4.16 23.56
N ILE A 77 29.30 4.39 24.88
CA ILE A 77 28.22 3.86 25.73
C ILE A 77 26.86 4.38 25.26
N ILE A 78 26.71 5.69 25.07
CA ILE A 78 25.44 6.29 24.63
C ILE A 78 25.05 5.79 23.23
N ALA A 79 26.00 5.74 22.29
CA ALA A 79 25.73 5.27 20.93
C ALA A 79 25.24 3.81 20.91
N SER A 80 25.85 2.94 21.73
CA SER A 80 25.42 1.54 21.83
C SER A 80 23.99 1.39 22.34
N LEU A 81 23.60 2.21 23.33
CA LEU A 81 22.25 2.20 23.89
C LEU A 81 21.21 2.70 22.88
N VAL A 82 21.52 3.78 22.16
CA VAL A 82 20.62 4.33 21.14
C VAL A 82 20.36 3.32 20.03
N LEU A 83 21.39 2.62 19.54
CA LEU A 83 21.23 1.59 18.51
C LEU A 83 20.35 0.43 19.00
N ALA A 84 20.50 -0.01 20.26
CA ALA A 84 19.71 -1.08 20.83
C ALA A 84 18.20 -0.75 20.93
N VAL A 85 17.85 0.51 21.23
CA VAL A 85 16.44 0.94 21.36
C VAL A 85 15.81 1.25 20.00
N SER A 86 16.61 1.65 19.00
CA SER A 86 16.12 2.11 17.70
C SER A 86 15.27 1.07 16.97
N SER A 87 15.65 -0.21 17.00
CA SER A 87 14.90 -1.26 16.28
C SER A 87 13.50 -1.51 16.84
N SER A 88 13.32 -1.39 18.15
CA SER A 88 12.01 -1.56 18.80
C SER A 88 11.06 -0.41 18.43
N VAL A 89 11.58 0.83 18.45
CA VAL A 89 10.80 2.02 18.10
C VAL A 89 10.41 2.01 16.61
N VAL A 90 11.32 1.59 15.73
CA VAL A 90 11.05 1.45 14.29
C VAL A 90 9.92 0.44 14.06
N ARG A 91 10.00 -0.76 14.64
CA ARG A 91 8.93 -1.77 14.50
C ARG A 91 7.58 -1.29 15.00
N ALA A 92 7.55 -0.68 16.18
CA ALA A 92 6.31 -0.11 16.72
C ALA A 92 5.74 0.99 15.82
N SER A 93 6.61 1.78 15.17
CA SER A 93 6.19 2.79 14.20
C SER A 93 5.65 2.17 12.91
N GLU A 94 6.28 1.11 12.39
CA GLU A 94 5.85 0.37 11.20
C GLU A 94 4.48 -0.29 11.42
N GLU A 95 4.28 -0.96 12.56
CA GLU A 95 2.98 -1.52 12.94
C GLU A 95 1.90 -0.45 13.04
N ARG A 96 2.22 0.70 13.65
CA ARG A 96 1.27 1.81 13.79
C ARG A 96 0.90 2.43 12.44
N ALA A 97 1.88 2.59 11.55
CA ALA A 97 1.64 3.09 10.20
C ALA A 97 0.76 2.13 9.39
N THR A 98 1.01 0.82 9.53
CA THR A 98 0.22 -0.22 8.88
C THR A 98 -1.21 -0.25 9.41
N LYS A 99 -1.41 -0.20 10.74
CA LYS A 99 -2.75 -0.13 11.36
C LYS A 99 -3.55 1.09 10.88
N ASN A 100 -2.93 2.27 10.83
CA ASN A 100 -3.57 3.47 10.28
C ASN A 100 -3.98 3.28 8.81
N THR A 101 -3.16 2.60 8.00
CA THR A 101 -3.50 2.27 6.61
C THR A 101 -4.71 1.34 6.54
N LEU A 102 -4.74 0.29 7.37
CA LEU A 102 -5.86 -0.65 7.46
C LEU A 102 -7.16 0.03 7.92
N GLU A 103 -7.07 0.98 8.86
CA GLU A 103 -8.20 1.78 9.32
C GLU A 103 -8.76 2.67 8.20
N VAL A 104 -7.88 3.36 7.44
CA VAL A 104 -8.30 4.18 6.30
C VAL A 104 -8.97 3.33 5.22
N LEU A 105 -8.42 2.14 4.91
CA LEU A 105 -9.04 1.21 3.97
C LEU A 105 -10.40 0.71 4.46
N ASN A 106 -10.53 0.39 5.75
CA ASN A 106 -11.80 -0.03 6.34
C ASN A 106 -12.85 1.10 6.24
N MET A 107 -12.49 2.32 6.61
CA MET A 107 -13.37 3.49 6.47
C MET A 107 -13.78 3.72 5.01
N ALA A 108 -12.84 3.59 4.06
CA ALA A 108 -13.13 3.75 2.63
C ALA A 108 -14.09 2.68 2.11
N ALA A 109 -13.93 1.42 2.55
CA ALA A 109 -14.82 0.33 2.18
C ALA A 109 -16.23 0.49 2.75
N GLU A 110 -16.34 0.88 4.03
CA GLU A 110 -17.64 1.18 4.65
C GLU A 110 -18.32 2.38 3.98
N GLU A 111 -17.58 3.43 3.67
CA GLU A 111 -18.12 4.61 2.98
C GLU A 111 -18.58 4.29 1.55
N TYR A 112 -17.85 3.42 0.86
CA TYR A 112 -18.25 2.96 -0.47
C TYR A 112 -19.58 2.22 -0.38
N GLN A 113 -19.72 1.29 0.57
CA GLN A 113 -20.97 0.55 0.81
C GLN A 113 -22.15 1.48 1.13
N ARG A 114 -21.93 2.54 1.92
CA ARG A 114 -22.95 3.57 2.17
C ARG A 114 -23.30 4.33 0.89
N THR A 115 -22.31 4.69 0.08
CA THR A 115 -22.52 5.47 -1.16
C THR A 115 -23.32 4.68 -2.18
N VAL A 116 -23.09 3.37 -2.32
CA VAL A 116 -23.85 2.52 -3.24
C VAL A 116 -25.16 1.97 -2.65
N ASP A 117 -25.48 2.33 -1.40
CA ASP A 117 -26.63 1.86 -0.61
C ASP A 117 -26.80 0.33 -0.60
N ARG A 118 -25.68 -0.39 -0.62
CA ARG A 118 -25.66 -1.85 -0.55
C ARG A 118 -24.28 -2.36 -0.12
N ARG A 119 -24.27 -3.58 0.41
CA ARG A 119 -23.01 -4.28 0.71
C ARG A 119 -22.28 -4.64 -0.59
N ILE A 120 -20.95 -4.59 -0.53
CA ILE A 120 -20.10 -5.08 -1.61
C ILE A 120 -20.29 -6.60 -1.69
N SER A 121 -20.64 -7.09 -2.87
CA SER A 121 -20.80 -8.52 -3.12
C SER A 121 -19.56 -9.09 -3.81
N TYR A 122 -19.07 -10.21 -3.27
CA TYR A 122 -17.98 -10.99 -3.84
C TYR A 122 -18.53 -12.33 -4.34
N ARG A 123 -18.08 -12.76 -5.52
CA ARG A 123 -18.41 -14.08 -6.05
C ARG A 123 -17.33 -15.08 -5.66
N SER A 124 -17.69 -16.03 -4.80
CA SER A 124 -16.77 -17.07 -4.36
C SER A 124 -16.43 -18.06 -5.48
N ALA A 125 -15.17 -18.52 -5.49
CA ALA A 125 -14.74 -19.66 -6.28
C ALA A 125 -15.00 -20.98 -5.52
N ALA A 126 -15.10 -22.10 -6.23
CA ALA A 126 -15.15 -23.40 -5.56
C ALA A 126 -13.83 -23.71 -4.86
N VAL A 127 -13.90 -24.20 -3.63
CA VAL A 127 -12.75 -24.69 -2.85
C VAL A 127 -12.87 -26.19 -2.68
N ALA A 128 -11.77 -26.92 -2.89
CA ALA A 128 -11.73 -28.35 -2.64
C ALA A 128 -12.20 -28.63 -1.19
N SER A 129 -13.14 -29.56 -1.05
CA SER A 129 -13.63 -30.07 0.25
C SER A 129 -14.55 -29.15 1.06
N GLY A 130 -15.27 -28.17 0.48
CA GLY A 130 -16.33 -27.54 1.28
C GLY A 130 -17.16 -26.39 0.70
N ILE A 131 -16.56 -25.53 -0.12
CA ILE A 131 -17.25 -24.34 -0.63
C ILE A 131 -17.58 -24.55 -2.10
N ALA A 132 -18.87 -24.50 -2.43
CA ALA A 132 -19.35 -24.49 -3.80
C ALA A 132 -19.16 -23.10 -4.42
N GLN A 133 -18.90 -23.05 -5.72
CA GLN A 133 -18.85 -21.79 -6.45
C GLN A 133 -20.20 -21.09 -6.38
N ASP A 134 -20.18 -19.77 -6.21
CA ASP A 134 -21.41 -18.98 -6.24
C ASP A 134 -22.09 -19.02 -7.63
N PRO A 135 -23.43 -19.10 -7.68
CA PRO A 135 -24.18 -19.16 -8.92
C PRO A 135 -24.18 -17.81 -9.63
N THR A 136 -24.28 -17.84 -10.96
CA THR A 136 -24.30 -16.64 -11.81
C THR A 136 -25.70 -16.14 -12.13
N VAL A 137 -26.74 -16.89 -11.75
CA VAL A 137 -28.15 -16.60 -12.06
C VAL A 137 -29.06 -16.90 -10.88
N LEU A 138 -30.20 -16.21 -10.80
CA LEU A 138 -31.21 -16.41 -9.77
C LEU A 138 -32.03 -17.69 -10.06
N ALA A 139 -32.15 -18.56 -9.06
CA ALA A 139 -32.93 -19.79 -9.12
C ALA A 139 -34.41 -19.54 -9.42
N GLY A 140 -34.99 -20.33 -10.34
CA GLY A 140 -36.42 -20.25 -10.66
C GLY A 140 -36.86 -19.04 -11.48
N SER A 141 -35.93 -18.19 -11.94
CA SER A 141 -36.26 -17.06 -12.82
C SER A 141 -36.35 -17.51 -14.29
N THR A 142 -37.47 -17.19 -14.96
CA THR A 142 -37.65 -17.37 -16.41
C THR A 142 -38.16 -16.04 -17.02
N PRO A 143 -37.37 -15.34 -17.85
CA PRO A 143 -36.01 -15.68 -18.28
C PRO A 143 -34.97 -15.59 -17.14
N PRO A 144 -33.78 -16.22 -17.29
CA PRO A 144 -32.74 -16.18 -16.27
C PRO A 144 -32.32 -14.76 -15.93
N VAL A 145 -32.36 -14.40 -14.64
CA VAL A 145 -31.86 -13.11 -14.13
C VAL A 145 -30.40 -13.28 -13.72
N PRO A 146 -29.44 -12.58 -14.37
CA PRO A 146 -28.04 -12.63 -13.97
C PRO A 146 -27.83 -12.02 -12.58
N LEU A 147 -27.14 -12.75 -11.70
CA LEU A 147 -26.64 -12.18 -10.46
C LEU A 147 -25.41 -11.33 -10.78
N ARG A 148 -25.34 -10.15 -10.18
CA ARG A 148 -24.18 -9.25 -10.34
C ARG A 148 -23.42 -9.16 -9.04
N TYR A 149 -22.10 -9.34 -9.17
CA TYR A 149 -21.15 -9.20 -8.09
C TYR A 149 -20.29 -7.97 -8.36
N ASP A 150 -19.95 -7.21 -7.32
CA ASP A 150 -19.00 -6.09 -7.44
C ASP A 150 -17.62 -6.61 -7.79
N VAL A 151 -17.19 -7.61 -7.01
CA VAL A 151 -15.94 -8.32 -7.23
C VAL A 151 -16.32 -9.72 -7.69
N ASP A 152 -16.41 -9.88 -9.01
CA ASP A 152 -16.36 -11.23 -9.58
C ASP A 152 -14.97 -11.82 -9.31
N THR A 153 -14.84 -13.15 -9.31
CA THR A 153 -13.58 -13.87 -9.17
C THR A 153 -12.43 -13.12 -9.85
N ALA A 154 -11.28 -13.04 -9.17
CA ALA A 154 -10.16 -12.22 -9.64
C ALA A 154 -9.96 -12.37 -11.15
N PRO A 155 -10.01 -11.28 -11.94
CA PRO A 155 -9.99 -11.39 -13.38
C PRO A 155 -8.80 -12.26 -13.82
N LEU A 156 -9.11 -13.41 -14.46
CA LEU A 156 -8.12 -14.36 -14.99
C LEU A 156 -7.17 -13.61 -15.92
N VAL A 157 -7.74 -12.68 -16.68
CA VAL A 157 -7.07 -11.75 -17.58
C VAL A 157 -7.49 -10.33 -17.17
N PRO A 158 -6.54 -9.40 -16.95
CA PRO A 158 -6.84 -8.00 -16.70
C PRO A 158 -7.65 -7.37 -17.86
N PRO A 159 -8.41 -6.28 -17.63
CA PRO A 159 -9.28 -5.68 -18.63
C PRO A 159 -8.57 -5.40 -19.96
N ALA A 160 -9.18 -5.81 -21.08
CA ALA A 160 -8.62 -5.66 -22.43
C ALA A 160 -8.46 -4.17 -22.83
N GLY A 161 -7.30 -3.81 -23.36
CA GLY A 161 -6.92 -2.42 -23.70
C GLY A 161 -5.67 -1.91 -22.97
N THR A 162 -5.13 -2.70 -22.03
CA THR A 162 -3.87 -2.42 -21.32
C THR A 162 -3.00 -3.67 -21.39
N GLY A 163 -1.79 -3.57 -21.95
CA GLY A 163 -0.90 -4.74 -22.05
C GLY A 163 -0.60 -5.29 -20.66
N VAL A 164 -0.51 -6.60 -20.44
CA VAL A 164 -0.10 -7.14 -19.14
C VAL A 164 0.94 -8.24 -19.29
N THR A 165 2.10 -7.99 -18.69
CA THR A 165 3.18 -8.97 -18.50
C THR A 165 4.07 -8.65 -17.29
N ALA A 166 3.50 -8.17 -16.18
CA ALA A 166 3.98 -8.23 -14.79
C ALA A 166 3.28 -7.17 -13.92
N TRP A 167 2.55 -7.66 -12.93
CA TRP A 167 2.09 -6.98 -11.71
C TRP A 167 3.30 -6.73 -10.77
N THR A 168 4.34 -6.17 -11.37
CA THR A 168 5.78 -6.44 -11.25
C THR A 168 6.27 -7.18 -10.01
N SER A 169 6.45 -8.50 -10.15
CA SER A 169 7.31 -9.37 -9.33
C SER A 169 7.39 -9.03 -7.84
N LEU A 170 6.50 -9.64 -7.07
CA LEU A 170 7.02 -10.24 -5.86
C LEU A 170 7.87 -11.45 -6.30
N ALA A 171 9.19 -11.30 -6.39
CA ALA A 171 10.07 -12.45 -6.49
C ALA A 171 9.80 -13.34 -5.26
N THR A 172 9.59 -14.64 -5.48
CA THR A 172 9.58 -15.72 -4.46
C THR A 172 9.60 -15.22 -3.01
N PRO A 173 8.41 -15.04 -2.40
CA PRO A 173 7.74 -16.20 -1.79
C PRO A 173 6.36 -16.57 -2.36
N TYR A 174 5.84 -15.89 -3.38
CA TYR A 174 4.41 -16.03 -3.79
C TYR A 174 4.11 -17.14 -4.79
N SER A 175 5.12 -17.75 -5.43
CA SER A 175 4.93 -18.80 -6.45
C SER A 175 5.48 -20.17 -6.07
N SER A 176 5.91 -20.37 -4.82
CA SER A 176 6.33 -21.69 -4.34
C SER A 176 5.77 -21.90 -2.94
N ALA A 177 4.74 -22.73 -2.84
CA ALA A 177 4.16 -23.16 -1.58
C ALA A 177 5.26 -23.69 -0.64
N ALA A 178 5.48 -22.95 0.45
CA ALA A 178 5.83 -23.48 1.77
C ALA A 178 5.47 -22.53 2.95
N GLY A 179 4.79 -21.39 2.72
CA GLY A 179 4.20 -20.57 3.79
C GLY A 179 4.13 -19.07 3.49
N GLY A 180 3.27 -18.63 2.57
CA GLY A 180 3.15 -17.21 2.24
C GLY A 180 1.75 -16.76 1.80
N LEU A 181 1.05 -17.57 1.00
CA LEU A 181 -0.39 -17.46 0.78
C LEU A 181 -0.98 -18.86 0.48
N PRO A 182 -2.13 -19.20 1.06
CA PRO A 182 -2.75 -20.51 0.87
C PRO A 182 -3.45 -20.66 -0.50
N ALA A 183 -3.28 -21.83 -1.11
CA ALA A 183 -3.57 -22.13 -2.51
C ALA A 183 -5.06 -22.25 -2.93
N TYR A 184 -6.01 -21.65 -2.21
CA TYR A 184 -7.42 -21.62 -2.63
C TYR A 184 -8.03 -20.22 -2.77
N SER A 185 -7.21 -19.19 -2.56
CA SER A 185 -7.49 -17.82 -2.97
C SER A 185 -6.64 -17.56 -4.21
N ALA A 186 -7.14 -17.79 -5.42
CA ALA A 186 -6.26 -17.90 -6.59
C ALA A 186 -5.49 -16.60 -6.90
N LEU A 187 -5.99 -15.42 -6.48
CA LEU A 187 -5.42 -14.11 -6.82
C LEU A 187 -5.90 -12.99 -5.83
N PRO A 188 -5.67 -13.10 -4.50
CA PRO A 188 -6.21 -12.18 -3.50
C PRO A 188 -5.81 -10.73 -3.78
N PHE A 189 -4.55 -10.51 -4.14
CA PHE A 189 -4.03 -9.19 -4.51
C PHE A 189 -4.80 -8.56 -5.66
N ARG A 190 -5.18 -9.33 -6.69
CA ARG A 190 -5.93 -8.79 -7.82
C ARG A 190 -7.34 -8.38 -7.40
N ARG A 191 -7.97 -9.13 -6.50
CA ARG A 191 -9.29 -8.76 -5.95
C ARG A 191 -9.21 -7.51 -5.10
N THR A 192 -8.20 -7.40 -4.25
CA THR A 192 -7.96 -6.21 -3.42
C THR A 192 -7.68 -4.99 -4.29
N ALA A 193 -6.86 -5.13 -5.32
CA ALA A 193 -6.60 -4.06 -6.28
C ALA A 193 -7.88 -3.63 -7.04
N ALA A 194 -8.73 -4.58 -7.44
CA ALA A 194 -10.02 -4.28 -8.07
C ALA A 194 -10.96 -3.52 -7.12
N LEU A 195 -11.09 -3.99 -5.87
CA LEU A 195 -11.84 -3.30 -4.81
C LEU A 195 -11.34 -1.86 -4.61
N ILE A 196 -10.02 -1.70 -4.49
CA ILE A 196 -9.37 -0.40 -4.36
C ILE A 196 -9.65 0.49 -5.58
N GLY A 197 -9.68 -0.08 -6.79
CA GLY A 197 -10.09 0.60 -8.02
C GLY A 197 -11.51 1.16 -7.90
N PHE A 198 -12.48 0.33 -7.54
CA PHE A 198 -13.88 0.76 -7.36
C PHE A 198 -14.03 1.83 -6.28
N MET A 199 -13.35 1.67 -5.14
CA MET A 199 -13.34 2.69 -4.09
C MET A 199 -12.71 3.99 -4.59
N SER A 200 -11.66 3.94 -5.40
CA SER A 200 -10.98 5.14 -5.91
C SER A 200 -11.79 5.87 -6.99
N GLU A 201 -12.65 5.16 -7.72
CA GLU A 201 -13.57 5.75 -8.71
C GLU A 201 -14.74 6.50 -8.05
N SER A 202 -15.13 6.13 -6.82
CA SER A 202 -16.15 6.86 -6.07
C SER A 202 -15.59 8.20 -5.54
N PRO A 203 -16.23 9.35 -5.84
CA PRO A 203 -15.76 10.66 -5.39
C PRO A 203 -15.67 10.79 -3.85
N THR A 204 -16.56 10.14 -3.10
CA THR A 204 -16.60 10.19 -1.63
C THR A 204 -15.40 9.44 -1.02
N CYS A 205 -15.13 8.24 -1.54
CA CYS A 205 -14.02 7.40 -1.11
C CYS A 205 -12.67 7.92 -1.59
N ALA A 206 -12.60 8.58 -2.74
CA ALA A 206 -11.36 9.17 -3.27
C ALA A 206 -10.71 10.14 -2.27
N VAL A 207 -11.50 10.91 -1.51
CA VAL A 207 -11.00 11.82 -0.47
C VAL A 207 -10.39 11.06 0.71
N LEU A 208 -10.93 9.89 1.07
CA LEU A 208 -10.35 9.03 2.10
C LEU A 208 -9.04 8.40 1.60
N MET A 209 -9.02 7.92 0.36
CA MET A 209 -7.85 7.31 -0.26
C MET A 209 -6.69 8.32 -0.45
N GLN A 210 -6.98 9.61 -0.64
CA GLN A 210 -5.97 10.68 -0.68
C GLN A 210 -5.22 10.89 0.64
N LYS A 211 -5.75 10.37 1.77
CA LYS A 211 -5.05 10.41 3.06
C LYS A 211 -3.91 9.39 3.15
N LEU A 212 -3.91 8.38 2.26
CA LEU A 212 -2.86 7.37 2.22
C LEU A 212 -1.60 7.97 1.58
N PRO A 213 -0.41 7.76 2.17
CA PRO A 213 0.84 8.19 1.54
C PRO A 213 1.08 7.50 0.20
N ASP A 214 1.63 8.21 -0.79
CA ASP A 214 1.95 7.64 -2.12
C ASP A 214 2.94 6.47 -2.06
N ALA A 215 3.79 6.40 -1.03
CA ALA A 215 4.69 5.28 -0.78
C ALA A 215 3.94 3.97 -0.49
N ILE A 216 2.80 4.07 0.20
CA ILE A 216 1.93 2.96 0.58
C ILE A 216 0.90 2.69 -0.53
N PHE A 217 0.28 3.76 -1.05
CA PHE A 217 -0.77 3.70 -2.07
C PHE A 217 -0.20 4.00 -3.46
N ARG A 218 0.33 2.97 -4.12
CA ARG A 218 1.15 3.12 -5.34
C ARG A 218 0.50 2.52 -6.59
N GLY A 219 0.87 3.04 -7.75
CA GLY A 219 0.41 2.55 -9.04
C GLY A 219 0.93 1.15 -9.36
N ILE A 220 0.14 0.37 -10.10
CA ILE A 220 0.54 -0.96 -10.55
C ILE A 220 1.06 -0.87 -11.98
N LYS A 221 2.25 -1.42 -12.23
CA LYS A 221 2.76 -1.55 -13.59
C LYS A 221 2.11 -2.75 -14.30
N PRO A 222 1.84 -2.65 -15.60
CA PRO A 222 1.33 -3.75 -16.39
C PRO A 222 2.38 -4.83 -16.65
N ASN A 223 3.64 -4.44 -16.81
CA ASN A 223 4.82 -5.31 -16.85
C ASN A 223 6.09 -4.68 -16.27
N ALA A 224 7.11 -5.51 -15.98
CA ALA A 224 8.36 -5.08 -15.34
C ALA A 224 9.11 -4.07 -16.22
N ASN A 225 8.91 -4.23 -17.52
CA ASN A 225 9.50 -3.39 -18.56
C ASN A 225 8.56 -2.23 -18.97
N SER A 226 7.39 -2.07 -18.34
CA SER A 226 6.46 -1.00 -18.66
C SER A 226 6.93 0.30 -18.04
N ALA A 227 6.98 1.35 -18.86
CA ALA A 227 7.23 2.70 -18.41
C ALA A 227 6.00 3.34 -17.75
N SER A 228 4.79 2.92 -18.15
CA SER A 228 3.52 3.49 -17.67
C SER A 228 2.87 2.61 -16.61
N PHE A 229 2.24 3.25 -15.62
CA PHE A 229 1.38 2.60 -14.64
C PHE A 229 -0.04 2.41 -15.20
N THR A 230 -0.75 1.40 -14.69
CA THR A 230 -2.18 1.20 -14.93
C THR A 230 -3.01 2.19 -14.10
N ALA A 231 -4.30 2.31 -14.42
CA ALA A 231 -5.24 3.09 -13.62
C ALA A 231 -5.49 2.48 -12.22
N VAL A 232 -5.23 1.18 -12.07
CA VAL A 232 -5.42 0.45 -10.81
C VAL A 232 -4.21 0.65 -9.90
N ARG A 233 -4.48 0.77 -8.61
CA ARG A 233 -3.50 0.96 -7.54
C ARG A 233 -3.59 -0.18 -6.53
N HIS A 234 -2.54 -0.35 -5.74
CA HIS A 234 -2.53 -1.24 -4.57
C HIS A 234 -2.04 -0.53 -3.32
N CYS A 235 -2.29 -1.14 -2.17
CA CYS A 235 -1.74 -0.71 -0.89
C CYS A 235 -0.74 -1.76 -0.39
N VAL A 236 0.38 -1.30 0.13
CA VAL A 236 1.37 -2.13 0.84
C VAL A 236 1.45 -1.72 2.31
N ASP A 237 1.86 -2.65 3.16
CA ASP A 237 2.21 -2.34 4.54
C ASP A 237 3.61 -1.70 4.65
N ALA A 238 4.02 -1.41 5.88
CA ALA A 238 5.32 -0.79 6.15
C ALA A 238 6.52 -1.65 5.72
N TRP A 239 6.33 -2.95 5.52
CA TRP A 239 7.37 -3.90 5.09
C TRP A 239 7.30 -4.21 3.60
N ASP A 240 6.60 -3.37 2.83
CA ASP A 240 6.41 -3.52 1.38
C ASP A 240 5.63 -4.78 0.98
N THR A 241 4.93 -5.41 1.92
CA THR A 241 4.06 -6.56 1.65
C THR A 241 2.66 -6.05 1.27
N PRO A 242 2.03 -6.56 0.19
CA PRO A 242 0.74 -6.03 -0.19
C PRO A 242 -0.34 -6.39 0.82
N ILE A 243 -1.19 -5.42 1.15
CA ILE A 243 -2.37 -5.63 1.98
C ILE A 243 -3.41 -6.39 1.16
N ILE A 244 -4.06 -7.38 1.77
CA ILE A 244 -5.12 -8.15 1.13
C ILE A 244 -6.48 -7.90 1.79
N ALA A 245 -7.51 -8.00 0.97
CA ALA A 245 -8.91 -7.92 1.38
C ALA A 245 -9.49 -9.33 1.42
N VAL A 246 -10.05 -9.67 2.57
CA VAL A 246 -10.91 -10.83 2.79
C VAL A 246 -12.34 -10.37 2.59
N PHE A 247 -13.01 -10.99 1.62
CA PHE A 247 -14.39 -10.67 1.36
C PHE A 247 -15.28 -11.54 2.26
N PRO A 248 -16.36 -10.97 2.81
CA PRO A 248 -17.35 -11.77 3.49
C PRO A 248 -18.02 -12.71 2.50
N GLY A 249 -18.47 -13.84 3.01
CA GLY A 249 -19.38 -14.74 2.34
C GLY A 249 -20.63 -14.08 1.79
N ARG A 250 -21.28 -14.74 0.82
CA ARG A 250 -22.61 -14.32 0.35
C ARG A 250 -23.69 -14.71 1.36
N ASP A 251 -24.88 -14.14 1.22
CA ASP A 251 -26.01 -14.52 2.06
C ASP A 251 -26.38 -16.00 1.88
N ALA A 252 -26.61 -16.67 3.01
CA ALA A 252 -27.14 -18.03 3.01
C ALA A 252 -28.58 -18.06 2.54
N ARG A 253 -28.85 -18.90 1.54
CA ARG A 253 -30.17 -19.15 1.00
C ARG A 253 -30.81 -20.28 1.76
N ARG A 254 -32.08 -20.09 2.11
CA ARG A 254 -32.90 -21.15 2.70
C ARG A 254 -33.40 -22.19 1.68
N VAL A 255 -33.25 -21.92 0.38
CA VAL A 255 -33.77 -22.74 -0.72
C VAL A 255 -32.64 -23.06 -1.69
N ALA A 256 -32.66 -24.27 -2.26
CA ALA A 256 -31.73 -24.71 -3.28
C ALA A 256 -31.67 -23.71 -4.45
N ASP A 257 -30.46 -23.41 -4.92
CA ASP A 257 -30.27 -22.48 -6.02
C ASP A 257 -30.58 -23.12 -7.41
N ALA A 258 -30.26 -22.42 -8.50
CA ALA A 258 -30.53 -22.88 -9.86
C ALA A 258 -29.80 -24.19 -10.22
N THR A 259 -28.79 -24.58 -9.43
CA THR A 259 -28.04 -25.82 -9.58
C THR A 259 -28.61 -26.97 -8.73
N GLY A 260 -29.67 -26.72 -7.96
CA GLY A 260 -30.24 -27.68 -7.03
C GLY A 260 -29.42 -27.83 -5.73
N ALA A 261 -28.38 -27.02 -5.54
CA ALA A 261 -27.56 -27.04 -4.34
C ALA A 261 -28.17 -26.12 -3.26
N ALA A 262 -28.47 -26.69 -2.09
CA ALA A 262 -28.70 -25.92 -0.88
C ALA A 262 -27.34 -25.55 -0.24
N ASP A 263 -27.30 -24.41 0.44
CA ASP A 263 -26.10 -24.00 1.17
C ASP A 263 -25.80 -24.99 2.29
N ASN A 264 -24.55 -25.46 2.35
CA ASN A 264 -24.14 -26.43 3.35
C ASN A 264 -24.05 -25.75 4.73
N PRO A 265 -24.84 -26.18 5.73
CA PRO A 265 -24.88 -25.54 7.04
C PRO A 265 -23.53 -25.46 7.77
N ASN A 266 -22.60 -26.38 7.47
CA ASN A 266 -21.26 -26.38 8.07
C ASN A 266 -20.39 -25.20 7.63
N PHE A 267 -20.80 -24.52 6.55
CA PHE A 267 -20.11 -23.37 5.98
C PHE A 267 -20.92 -22.08 6.17
N ILE A 268 -21.95 -22.09 7.02
CA ILE A 268 -22.71 -20.89 7.37
C ILE A 268 -22.10 -20.29 8.64
N ASP A 269 -21.68 -19.03 8.56
CA ASP A 269 -21.20 -18.24 9.68
C ASP A 269 -22.34 -17.78 10.59
N LYS A 270 -21.97 -17.37 11.82
CA LYS A 270 -22.94 -16.89 12.82
C LYS A 270 -23.72 -15.67 12.35
N ASP A 271 -23.18 -14.90 11.41
CA ASP A 271 -23.83 -13.73 10.79
C ASP A 271 -24.72 -14.10 9.59
N GLY A 272 -24.93 -15.40 9.34
CA GLY A 272 -25.80 -15.94 8.31
C GLY A 272 -25.24 -15.85 6.90
N THR A 273 -23.93 -15.60 6.75
CA THR A 273 -23.24 -15.68 5.47
C THR A 273 -22.69 -17.09 5.22
N VAL A 274 -22.58 -17.49 3.96
CA VAL A 274 -21.89 -18.72 3.54
C VAL A 274 -20.43 -18.38 3.31
N LYS A 275 -19.53 -18.98 4.09
CA LYS A 275 -18.08 -18.83 3.96
C LYS A 275 -17.64 -18.90 2.50
N CYS A 276 -16.77 -17.97 2.10
CA CYS A 276 -16.19 -17.95 0.76
C CYS A 276 -14.72 -18.41 0.74
N ASP A 277 -14.15 -18.55 -0.46
CA ASP A 277 -12.74 -18.91 -0.67
C ASP A 277 -11.74 -17.89 -0.10
N SER A 278 -12.19 -16.67 0.20
CA SER A 278 -11.36 -15.69 0.89
C SER A 278 -11.26 -15.97 2.40
N GLU A 279 -12.32 -16.47 3.03
CA GLU A 279 -12.39 -16.71 4.47
C GLU A 279 -11.88 -18.10 4.85
N TRP A 280 -12.18 -19.09 4.00
CA TRP A 280 -12.04 -20.50 4.37
C TRP A 280 -10.70 -21.12 4.01
N GLY A 281 -10.28 -22.04 4.89
CA GLY A 281 -9.21 -23.00 4.64
C GLY A 281 -9.36 -24.22 5.53
N LEU A 282 -9.30 -25.42 4.95
CA LEU A 282 -9.00 -26.59 5.77
C LEU A 282 -7.54 -26.49 6.23
N PRO A 283 -7.23 -26.86 7.49
CA PRO A 283 -5.86 -26.79 8.00
C PRO A 283 -4.85 -27.52 7.10
N THR A 284 -5.27 -28.58 6.40
CA THR A 284 -4.42 -29.38 5.51
C THR A 284 -4.50 -29.01 4.02
N ALA A 285 -5.54 -28.28 3.60
CA ALA A 285 -5.69 -27.83 2.22
C ALA A 285 -5.12 -26.42 2.00
N GLY A 286 -4.84 -25.69 3.07
CA GLY A 286 -4.53 -24.28 3.00
C GLY A 286 -5.80 -23.44 2.90
N GLY A 287 -5.74 -22.25 3.48
CA GLY A 287 -6.66 -21.14 3.32
C GLY A 287 -6.35 -20.14 4.42
N MET A 288 -6.98 -18.98 4.38
CA MET A 288 -6.62 -17.90 5.29
C MET A 288 -7.19 -18.09 6.68
N GLN A 289 -8.22 -18.94 6.82
CA GLN A 289 -8.82 -19.34 8.11
C GLN A 289 -9.24 -18.14 8.97
N VAL A 290 -9.74 -17.09 8.32
CA VAL A 290 -10.24 -15.86 8.95
C VAL A 290 -11.71 -15.71 8.64
N SER A 291 -12.47 -15.15 9.59
CA SER A 291 -13.88 -14.86 9.38
C SER A 291 -14.06 -13.37 9.22
N CYS A 292 -14.87 -12.94 8.25
CA CYS A 292 -15.38 -11.59 8.29
C CYS A 292 -16.45 -11.47 9.38
N LYS A 293 -16.54 -10.31 10.03
CA LYS A 293 -17.57 -10.01 11.02
C LYS A 293 -18.58 -9.03 10.44
N ASP A 294 -19.85 -9.29 10.74
CA ASP A 294 -20.98 -8.45 10.34
C ASP A 294 -20.99 -8.17 8.84
N ARG A 295 -20.56 -9.14 8.02
CA ARG A 295 -20.33 -9.02 6.56
C ARG A 295 -19.57 -7.76 6.13
N ARG A 296 -18.58 -7.34 6.91
CA ARG A 296 -17.61 -6.30 6.53
C ARG A 296 -16.42 -6.93 5.81
N ILE A 297 -15.69 -6.13 5.05
CA ILE A 297 -14.45 -6.56 4.39
C ILE A 297 -13.33 -6.46 5.41
N LEU A 298 -12.60 -7.55 5.63
CA LEU A 298 -11.43 -7.55 6.49
C LEU A 298 -10.20 -7.22 5.65
N PHE A 299 -9.44 -6.19 6.02
CA PHE A 299 -8.12 -5.96 5.45
C PHE A 299 -7.08 -6.59 6.36
N MET A 300 -6.09 -7.25 5.76
CA MET A 300 -5.02 -7.93 6.48
C MET A 300 -3.66 -7.57 5.88
N SER A 301 -2.69 -7.29 6.75
CA SER A 301 -1.27 -7.20 6.45
C SER A 301 -0.57 -8.45 6.97
N ALA A 302 0.48 -8.88 6.26
CA ALA A 302 1.27 -10.05 6.60
C ALA A 302 2.28 -9.78 7.72
N GLY A 303 2.31 -8.56 8.27
CA GLY A 303 3.28 -8.21 9.31
C GLY A 303 4.73 -8.16 8.81
N ASN A 304 5.64 -8.20 9.77
CA ASN A 304 7.07 -8.09 9.55
C ASN A 304 7.67 -9.35 8.91
N ASP A 305 7.08 -10.52 9.13
CA ASP A 305 7.55 -11.77 8.54
C ASP A 305 7.14 -11.95 7.06
N SER A 306 6.27 -11.05 6.55
CA SER A 306 5.76 -11.04 5.18
C SER A 306 4.99 -12.31 4.80
N ARG A 307 4.39 -13.01 5.78
CA ARG A 307 3.63 -14.25 5.58
C ARG A 307 2.25 -14.14 6.20
N PHE A 308 1.21 -14.37 5.39
CA PHE A 308 -0.15 -14.44 5.93
C PHE A 308 -0.44 -15.74 6.69
N THR A 309 0.29 -16.80 6.36
CA THR A 309 0.12 -18.13 6.96
C THR A 309 1.46 -18.80 7.21
N ALA A 310 1.59 -19.46 8.35
CA ALA A 310 2.68 -20.37 8.69
C ALA A 310 2.27 -21.83 8.41
N VAL A 311 3.26 -22.69 8.14
CA VAL A 311 3.03 -24.14 7.96
C VAL A 311 3.84 -24.90 8.98
N THR A 312 3.16 -25.69 9.81
CA THR A 312 3.81 -26.59 10.79
C THR A 312 3.25 -27.99 10.60
N GLY A 313 4.10 -28.96 10.27
CA GLY A 313 3.66 -30.36 10.07
C GLY A 313 2.63 -30.55 8.95
N GLY A 314 2.67 -29.70 7.90
CA GLY A 314 1.68 -29.73 6.81
C GLY A 314 0.34 -29.07 7.15
N VAL A 315 0.22 -28.50 8.35
CA VAL A 315 -0.94 -27.72 8.79
C VAL A 315 -0.65 -26.23 8.58
N TYR A 316 -1.52 -25.58 7.82
CA TYR A 316 -1.54 -24.12 7.66
C TYR A 316 -2.22 -23.49 8.87
N SER A 317 -1.60 -22.46 9.42
CA SER A 317 -2.16 -21.58 10.44
C SER A 317 -1.90 -20.13 10.04
N LEU A 318 -2.64 -19.19 10.64
CA LEU A 318 -2.33 -17.77 10.51
C LEU A 318 -0.93 -17.47 11.05
N SER A 319 -0.25 -16.48 10.46
CA SER A 319 0.97 -15.95 11.06
C SER A 319 0.67 -15.13 12.30
N ASN A 320 1.60 -15.15 13.25
CA ASN A 320 1.42 -14.55 14.57
C ASN A 320 1.51 -13.01 14.55
N ASP A 321 2.16 -12.44 13.55
CA ASP A 321 2.36 -11.00 13.40
C ASP A 321 1.45 -10.35 12.33
N ASN A 322 0.47 -11.10 11.82
CA ASN A 322 -0.56 -10.54 10.97
C ASN A 322 -1.29 -9.39 11.68
N LEU A 323 -1.52 -8.32 10.92
CA LEU A 323 -2.30 -7.17 11.36
C LEU A 323 -3.63 -7.11 10.63
N TYR A 324 -4.69 -6.74 11.33
CA TYR A 324 -6.05 -6.76 10.82
C TYR A 324 -6.72 -5.39 10.97
N SER A 325 -7.60 -5.03 10.04
CA SER A 325 -8.43 -3.82 10.14
C SER A 325 -9.45 -3.89 11.29
N TYR A 326 -9.86 -5.10 11.65
CA TYR A 326 -10.64 -5.41 12.84
C TYR A 326 -10.36 -6.86 13.25
N GLU A 327 -10.66 -7.22 14.49
CA GLU A 327 -10.45 -8.58 14.97
C GLU A 327 -11.35 -9.57 14.20
N PRO A 328 -10.79 -10.59 13.50
CA PRO A 328 -11.56 -11.60 12.76
C PRO A 328 -12.42 -12.51 13.66
#